data_AF-A0A2Z6AX63-F1
#
_entry.id   AF-A0A2Z6AX63-F1
#
_cell.length_a   1.000
_cell.length_b   1.000
_cell.length_c   1.000
_cell.angle_alpha   90.00
_cell.angle_beta   90.00
_cell.angle_gamma   90.00
#
_symmetry.space_group_name_H-M   'P 1'
#
loop_
_entity.id
_entity.type
_entity.pdbx_description
1 polymer ?
#
loop_
_entity_poly.entity_id
_entity_poly.type
_entity_poly.pdbx_seq_one_letter_code
_entity_poly.pdbx_strand_id
1 'polypeptide(L)'
;MGDSFYADWMTDCLVPDEAFSLAYNAMPGMRRAWIKKTAAQVHALIGPMRDRREDKCIAHRQGFSSHGVSAPMDCAVIFLDSTCVSPVQVAAAAVPLVLSGAKRMCAVRIEDGLAVSDDVLAALELVGLETVFQLSEPEARRFMERLTETRSAAVLFFGQGTALNSLAVAAGYAAPPLKLFKPFVTERLGIWAGAGGDWDYETLAWAHPCTMFDIWGARESLPDLPLNFSRKRGSFESFLREGYRALYVPEARLMESVGRAALALGPGQEGCWACPELTTDFFRAETLAIGGWNE
;
A
#
# COMPACT_ATOMS: atom_id res chain seq x y z
N MET A 1 15.23 16.47 -27.84
CA MET A 1 13.85 16.06 -27.53
C MET A 1 13.92 15.35 -26.20
N GLY A 2 13.39 15.96 -25.14
CA GLY A 2 13.40 15.33 -23.82
C GLY A 2 12.55 14.07 -23.87
N ASP A 3 13.14 12.94 -23.48
CA ASP A 3 12.47 11.65 -23.40
C ASP A 3 11.39 11.74 -22.31
N SER A 4 10.17 12.14 -22.70
CA SER A 4 9.03 12.15 -21.78
C SER A 4 8.74 10.71 -21.37
N PHE A 5 8.90 10.41 -20.08
CA PHE A 5 8.59 9.09 -19.54
C PHE A 5 7.14 8.72 -19.81
N TYR A 6 6.24 9.68 -19.61
CA TYR A 6 4.85 9.55 -19.96
C TYR A 6 4.68 9.78 -21.46
N ALA A 7 3.91 8.91 -22.10
CA ALA A 7 3.57 9.10 -23.50
C ALA A 7 2.74 10.37 -23.68
N ASP A 8 2.81 10.98 -24.86
CA ASP A 8 1.91 12.09 -25.21
C ASP A 8 0.44 11.69 -24.98
N TRP A 9 0.05 10.48 -25.39
CA TRP A 9 -1.31 9.95 -25.17
C TRP A 9 -1.70 9.82 -23.69
N MET A 10 -0.75 9.64 -22.78
CA MET A 10 -1.06 9.58 -21.34
C MET A 10 -1.37 10.96 -20.78
N THR A 11 -0.81 12.02 -21.38
CA THR A 11 -1.03 13.40 -20.92
C THR A 11 -2.50 13.79 -21.08
N ASP A 12 -3.15 13.31 -22.14
CA ASP A 12 -4.59 13.49 -22.37
C ASP A 12 -5.47 12.75 -21.35
N CYS A 13 -4.89 11.77 -20.64
CA CYS A 13 -5.55 10.96 -19.62
C CYS A 13 -5.22 11.42 -18.19
N LEU A 14 -4.52 12.54 -18.02
CA LEU A 14 -4.17 13.06 -16.70
C LEU A 14 -5.44 13.53 -15.97
N VAL A 15 -5.60 13.12 -14.72
CA VAL A 15 -6.66 13.62 -13.85
C VAL A 15 -6.39 15.10 -13.55
N PRO A 16 -7.33 16.01 -13.81
CA PRO A 16 -7.11 17.44 -13.65
C PRO A 16 -7.12 17.87 -12.17
N ASP A 17 -6.41 18.95 -11.84
CA ASP A 17 -6.29 19.52 -10.48
C ASP A 17 -7.66 19.85 -9.84
N GLU A 18 -8.64 20.23 -10.67
CA GLU A 18 -10.00 20.49 -10.21
C GLU A 18 -10.65 19.24 -9.60
N ALA A 19 -10.35 18.04 -10.12
CA ALA A 19 -10.87 16.79 -9.58
C ALA A 19 -10.31 16.49 -8.18
N PHE A 20 -9.01 16.74 -7.96
CA PHE A 20 -8.39 16.62 -6.63
C PHE A 20 -9.01 17.62 -5.65
N SER A 21 -9.20 18.87 -6.09
CA SER A 21 -9.82 19.92 -5.28
C SER A 21 -11.25 19.57 -4.87
N LEU A 22 -12.05 19.03 -5.80
CA LEU A 22 -13.41 18.57 -5.52
C LEU A 22 -13.43 17.41 -4.51
N ALA A 23 -12.60 16.39 -4.74
CA ALA A 23 -12.46 15.25 -3.84
C ALA A 23 -12.04 15.67 -2.43
N TYR A 24 -11.04 16.54 -2.31
CA TYR A 24 -10.54 17.06 -1.03
C TYR A 24 -11.60 17.84 -0.25
N ASN A 25 -12.41 18.65 -0.95
CA ASN A 25 -13.45 19.47 -0.33
C ASN A 25 -14.68 18.66 0.06
N ALA A 26 -15.01 17.60 -0.69
CA ALA A 26 -16.08 16.67 -0.35
C ALA A 26 -15.74 15.83 0.88
N MET A 27 -14.45 15.55 1.14
CA MET A 27 -14.04 14.71 2.25
C MET A 27 -14.20 15.39 3.63
N PRO A 28 -14.92 14.77 4.60
CA PRO A 28 -15.02 15.24 5.97
C PRO A 28 -13.67 15.52 6.65
N GLY A 29 -13.63 16.57 7.49
CA GLY A 29 -12.42 16.99 8.21
C GLY A 29 -11.76 15.88 9.03
N MET A 30 -12.55 15.05 9.71
CA MET A 30 -12.04 13.92 10.51
C MET A 30 -11.34 12.86 9.65
N ARG A 31 -11.90 12.51 8.50
CA ARG A 31 -11.30 11.54 7.56
C ARG A 31 -9.97 12.04 7.00
N ARG A 32 -9.89 13.33 6.64
CA ARG A 32 -8.63 13.98 6.26
C ARG A 32 -7.60 13.93 7.39
N ALA A 33 -8.01 14.11 8.64
CA ALA A 33 -7.13 14.01 9.79
C ALA A 33 -6.57 12.58 9.97
N TRP A 34 -7.41 11.55 9.80
CA TRP A 34 -6.99 10.15 9.83
C TRP A 34 -5.97 9.80 8.72
N ILE A 35 -6.20 10.26 7.50
CA ILE A 35 -5.25 10.07 6.38
C ILE A 35 -3.92 10.76 6.68
N LYS A 36 -3.95 12.02 7.15
CA LYS A 36 -2.73 12.75 7.54
C LYS A 36 -1.98 12.05 8.68
N LYS A 37 -2.71 11.54 9.68
CA LYS A 37 -2.12 10.77 10.79
C LYS A 37 -1.45 9.50 10.28
N THR A 38 -2.13 8.76 9.40
CA THR A 38 -1.57 7.58 8.71
C THR A 38 -0.29 7.94 7.99
N ALA A 39 -0.30 9.01 7.19
CA ALA A 39 0.87 9.44 6.45
C ALA A 39 2.04 9.80 7.38
N ALA A 40 1.78 10.55 8.46
CA ALA A 40 2.79 10.92 9.44
C ALA A 40 3.38 9.69 10.16
N GLN A 41 2.55 8.71 10.52
CA GLN A 41 3.02 7.49 11.18
C GLN A 41 3.85 6.62 10.25
N VAL A 42 3.38 6.38 9.02
CA VAL A 42 4.11 5.60 8.02
C VAL A 42 5.43 6.29 7.67
N HIS A 43 5.43 7.62 7.53
CA HIS A 43 6.66 8.40 7.38
C HIS A 43 7.60 8.23 8.57
N ALA A 44 7.11 8.28 9.80
CA ALA A 44 7.94 8.12 11.00
C ALA A 44 8.53 6.70 11.13
N LEU A 45 7.79 5.67 10.70
CA LEU A 45 8.22 4.28 10.75
C LEU A 45 9.30 3.96 9.72
N ILE A 46 9.19 4.51 8.51
CA ILE A 46 10.03 4.11 7.37
C ILE A 46 11.11 5.16 7.08
N GLY A 47 10.74 6.43 7.10
CA GLY A 47 11.60 7.54 6.69
C GLY A 47 11.89 7.58 5.19
N PRO A 48 12.52 8.67 4.70
CA PRO A 48 12.97 8.76 3.32
C PRO A 48 14.14 7.81 3.05
N MET A 49 14.25 7.37 1.79
CA MET A 49 15.44 6.63 1.35
C MET A 49 16.69 7.51 1.56
N ARG A 50 17.61 7.05 2.41
CA ARG A 50 18.80 7.83 2.81
C ARG A 50 19.83 7.94 1.68
N ASP A 51 20.16 6.82 1.06
CA ASP A 51 21.21 6.73 0.05
C ASP A 51 20.64 6.53 -1.35
N ARG A 52 20.87 7.52 -2.22
CA ARG A 52 20.45 7.50 -3.63
C ARG A 52 21.23 6.49 -4.48
N ARG A 53 22.40 6.08 -4.03
CA ARG A 53 23.17 4.98 -4.62
C ARG A 53 24.16 4.45 -3.59
N GLU A 54 24.24 3.14 -3.48
CA GLU A 54 25.23 2.45 -2.66
C GLU A 54 26.02 1.48 -3.55
N ASP A 55 27.35 1.54 -3.49
CA ASP A 55 28.24 0.59 -4.15
C ASP A 55 28.99 -0.17 -3.05
N LYS A 56 28.86 -1.50 -3.03
CA LYS A 56 29.43 -2.37 -1.97
C LYS A 56 30.31 -3.45 -2.59
N CYS A 57 31.59 -3.43 -2.27
CA CYS A 57 32.55 -4.45 -2.66
C CYS A 57 32.92 -5.32 -1.45
N ILE A 58 32.82 -6.64 -1.58
CA ILE A 58 33.16 -7.61 -0.54
C ILE A 58 34.13 -8.64 -1.11
N ALA A 59 35.29 -8.79 -0.49
CA ALA A 59 36.18 -9.92 -0.71
C ALA A 59 35.76 -11.08 0.19
N HIS A 60 35.42 -12.22 -0.40
CA HIS A 60 34.97 -13.40 0.32
C HIS A 60 36.14 -14.35 0.60
N ARG A 61 36.10 -14.99 1.76
CA ARG A 61 37.16 -15.94 2.19
C ARG A 61 37.30 -17.15 1.25
N GLN A 62 36.28 -17.41 0.43
CA GLN A 62 36.20 -18.52 -0.50
C GLN A 62 36.85 -18.22 -1.87
N GLY A 63 37.64 -17.15 -2.00
CA GLY A 63 38.38 -16.87 -3.23
C GLY A 63 37.52 -16.28 -4.34
N PHE A 64 36.52 -15.45 -4.00
CA PHE A 64 35.80 -14.61 -4.96
C PHE A 64 35.53 -13.22 -4.36
N SER A 65 35.15 -12.27 -5.22
CA SER A 65 34.66 -10.95 -4.81
C SER A 65 33.25 -10.74 -5.32
N SER A 66 32.47 -9.96 -4.57
CA SER A 66 31.14 -9.52 -4.99
C SER A 66 31.08 -8.00 -5.02
N HIS A 67 30.52 -7.45 -6.09
CA HIS A 67 30.23 -6.04 -6.24
C HIS A 67 28.72 -5.85 -6.39
N GLY A 68 28.09 -5.27 -5.36
CA GLY A 68 26.68 -4.91 -5.35
C GLY A 68 26.50 -3.42 -5.61
N VAL A 69 25.53 -3.07 -6.43
CA VAL A 69 25.06 -1.69 -6.61
C VAL A 69 23.59 -1.64 -6.27
N SER A 70 23.19 -0.70 -5.40
CA SER A 70 21.78 -0.43 -5.09
C SER A 70 21.45 1.05 -5.38
N ALA A 71 20.25 1.33 -5.89
CA ALA A 71 19.75 2.68 -6.14
C ALA A 71 18.21 2.69 -6.12
N PRO A 72 17.54 3.85 -5.96
CA PRO A 72 16.10 3.96 -6.19
C PRO A 72 15.73 3.45 -7.59
N MET A 73 14.54 2.86 -7.71
CA MET A 73 13.99 2.49 -9.01
C MET A 73 13.78 3.70 -9.92
N ASP A 74 13.81 3.48 -11.24
CA ASP A 74 13.52 4.55 -12.19
C ASP A 74 12.04 4.94 -12.16
N CYS A 75 11.14 3.99 -11.89
CA CYS A 75 9.71 4.24 -11.78
C CYS A 75 9.05 3.52 -10.60
N ALA A 76 8.02 4.13 -10.02
CA ALA A 76 7.11 3.50 -9.08
C ALA A 76 5.66 3.89 -9.40
N VAL A 77 4.76 2.90 -9.53
CA VAL A 77 3.38 3.11 -9.97
C VAL A 77 2.39 2.40 -9.06
N ILE A 78 1.29 3.06 -8.70
CA ILE A 78 0.13 2.41 -8.08
C ILE A 78 -0.98 2.26 -9.12
N PHE A 79 -1.40 1.03 -9.41
CA PHE A 79 -2.63 0.77 -10.16
C PHE A 79 -3.79 0.55 -9.21
N LEU A 80 -4.90 1.22 -9.49
CA LEU A 80 -6.13 1.26 -8.72
C LEU A 80 -7.30 0.90 -9.65
N ASP A 81 -8.30 0.20 -9.12
CA ASP A 81 -9.59 0.04 -9.78
C ASP A 81 -10.74 0.46 -8.86
N SER A 82 -11.98 0.36 -9.33
CA SER A 82 -13.17 0.80 -8.58
C SER A 82 -13.41 0.03 -7.28
N THR A 83 -12.84 -1.16 -7.14
CA THR A 83 -12.98 -1.97 -5.92
C THR A 83 -11.99 -1.57 -4.82
N CYS A 84 -10.99 -0.74 -5.15
CA CYS A 84 -10.14 -0.11 -4.15
C CYS A 84 -10.83 1.12 -3.58
N VAL A 85 -11.45 0.94 -2.42
CA VAL A 85 -12.26 1.98 -1.76
C VAL A 85 -11.69 2.42 -0.40
N SER A 86 -10.55 1.87 0.04
CA SER A 86 -9.90 2.27 1.29
C SER A 86 -8.89 3.39 1.05
N PRO A 87 -9.20 4.66 1.36
CA PRO A 87 -8.25 5.76 1.23
C PRO A 87 -7.04 5.60 2.16
N VAL A 88 -7.25 5.00 3.33
CA VAL A 88 -6.20 4.82 4.35
C VAL A 88 -5.17 3.78 3.91
N GLN A 89 -5.60 2.65 3.31
CA GLN A 89 -4.66 1.65 2.78
C GLN A 89 -3.86 2.19 1.60
N VAL A 90 -4.50 2.96 0.71
CA VAL A 90 -3.80 3.62 -0.40
C VAL A 90 -2.78 4.63 0.12
N ALA A 91 -3.15 5.49 1.08
CA ALA A 91 -2.23 6.43 1.70
C ALA A 91 -1.03 5.72 2.35
N ALA A 92 -1.27 4.63 3.09
CA ALA A 92 -0.22 3.84 3.73
C ALA A 92 0.76 3.20 2.74
N ALA A 93 0.32 2.91 1.51
CA ALA A 93 1.16 2.35 0.45
C ALA A 93 1.85 3.41 -0.42
N ALA A 94 1.21 4.56 -0.59
CA ALA A 94 1.74 5.68 -1.36
C ALA A 94 2.85 6.43 -0.63
N VAL A 95 2.83 6.51 0.70
CA VAL A 95 3.89 7.18 1.47
C VAL A 95 5.27 6.55 1.25
N PRO A 96 5.48 5.22 1.37
CA PRO A 96 6.75 4.58 1.03
C PRO A 96 7.18 4.83 -0.42
N LEU A 97 6.22 4.90 -1.35
CA LEU A 97 6.47 5.20 -2.76
C LEU A 97 7.00 6.62 -2.92
N VAL A 98 6.34 7.63 -2.34
CA VAL A 98 6.79 9.03 -2.39
C VAL A 98 8.16 9.22 -1.72
N LEU A 99 8.42 8.44 -0.66
CA LEU A 99 9.69 8.44 0.07
C LEU A 99 10.81 7.63 -0.59
N SER A 100 10.51 6.90 -1.68
CA SER A 100 11.45 5.99 -2.32
C SER A 100 12.60 6.67 -3.06
N GLY A 101 12.43 7.94 -3.44
CA GLY A 101 13.36 8.62 -4.34
C GLY A 101 13.30 8.12 -5.79
N ALA A 102 12.27 7.35 -6.16
CA ALA A 102 12.01 6.99 -7.54
C ALA A 102 11.84 8.25 -8.40
N LYS A 103 12.41 8.24 -9.61
CA LYS A 103 12.43 9.43 -10.48
C LYS A 103 11.07 9.77 -11.04
N ARG A 104 10.25 8.75 -11.29
CA ARG A 104 8.92 8.87 -11.89
C ARG A 104 7.93 8.12 -11.01
N MET A 105 6.94 8.85 -10.51
CA MET A 105 5.94 8.34 -9.58
C MET A 105 4.56 8.74 -10.09
N CYS A 106 3.65 7.79 -10.18
CA CYS A 106 2.26 8.09 -10.49
C CYS A 106 1.32 7.05 -9.91
N ALA A 107 0.02 7.40 -9.89
CA ALA A 107 -1.04 6.42 -9.80
C ALA A 107 -1.82 6.32 -11.11
N VAL A 108 -2.45 5.18 -11.33
CA VAL A 108 -3.27 4.86 -12.48
C VAL A 108 -4.59 4.32 -11.97
N ARG A 109 -5.68 5.03 -12.25
CA ARG A 109 -7.04 4.55 -12.06
C ARG A 109 -7.46 3.84 -13.35
N ILE A 110 -7.82 2.56 -13.25
CA ILE A 110 -8.37 1.80 -14.37
C ILE A 110 -9.87 2.08 -14.45
N GLU A 111 -10.34 2.59 -15.59
CA GLU A 111 -11.76 2.70 -15.88
C GLU A 111 -12.33 1.32 -16.16
N ASP A 112 -13.25 0.89 -15.29
CA ASP A 112 -14.05 -0.32 -15.45
C ASP A 112 -15.55 -0.01 -15.54
N GLY A 113 -15.90 1.26 -15.80
CA GLY A 113 -17.28 1.76 -15.86
C GLY A 113 -17.86 2.14 -14.50
N LEU A 114 -17.13 1.94 -13.40
CA LEU A 114 -17.47 2.42 -12.06
C LEU A 114 -16.49 3.52 -11.63
N ALA A 115 -17.02 4.56 -10.98
CA ALA A 115 -16.17 5.61 -10.44
C ALA A 115 -15.36 5.09 -9.25
N VAL A 116 -14.02 5.09 -9.33
CA VAL A 116 -13.15 4.92 -8.15
C VAL A 116 -13.50 6.03 -7.14
N SER A 117 -13.51 5.69 -5.84
CA SER A 117 -13.89 6.61 -4.77
C SER A 117 -13.07 7.91 -4.80
N ASP A 118 -13.75 9.05 -4.76
CA ASP A 118 -13.11 10.36 -4.60
C ASP A 118 -12.28 10.46 -3.32
N ASP A 119 -12.64 9.70 -2.26
CA ASP A 119 -11.85 9.65 -1.02
C ASP A 119 -10.42 9.13 -1.29
N VAL A 120 -10.24 8.21 -2.24
CA VAL A 120 -8.91 7.70 -2.64
C VAL A 120 -8.12 8.77 -3.38
N LEU A 121 -8.76 9.53 -4.27
CA LEU A 121 -8.10 10.63 -4.98
C LEU A 121 -7.61 11.70 -4.01
N ALA A 122 -8.45 12.10 -3.05
CA ALA A 122 -8.07 13.03 -1.99
C ALA A 122 -6.97 12.47 -1.07
N ALA A 123 -6.92 11.15 -0.86
CA ALA A 123 -5.84 10.52 -0.11
C ALA A 123 -4.50 10.61 -0.82
N LEU A 124 -4.47 10.40 -2.14
CA LEU A 124 -3.27 10.54 -2.98
C LEU A 124 -2.72 11.97 -2.95
N GLU A 125 -3.61 12.97 -3.06
CA GLU A 125 -3.26 14.39 -2.89
C GLU A 125 -2.61 14.64 -1.53
N LEU A 126 -3.25 14.18 -0.46
CA LEU A 126 -2.80 14.39 0.92
C LEU A 126 -1.42 13.80 1.23
N VAL A 127 -0.99 12.79 0.48
CA VAL A 127 0.33 12.15 0.63
C VAL A 127 1.35 12.63 -0.41
N GLY A 128 0.98 13.56 -1.29
CA GLY A 128 1.85 14.16 -2.29
C GLY A 128 2.05 13.32 -3.56
N LEU A 129 1.11 12.43 -3.91
CA LEU A 129 1.10 11.72 -5.18
C LEU A 129 0.08 12.35 -6.14
N GLU A 130 0.50 13.45 -6.77
CA GLU A 130 -0.36 14.34 -7.58
C GLU A 130 -0.46 13.89 -9.06
N THR A 131 0.49 13.09 -9.55
CA THR A 131 0.42 12.55 -10.91
C THR A 131 -0.49 11.32 -10.94
N VAL A 132 -1.74 11.51 -11.35
CA VAL A 132 -2.73 10.43 -11.47
C VAL A 132 -3.28 10.38 -12.89
N PHE A 133 -3.23 9.21 -13.51
CA PHE A 133 -3.84 8.97 -14.83
C PHE A 133 -5.14 8.19 -14.67
N GLN A 134 -6.13 8.51 -15.49
CA GLN A 134 -7.36 7.73 -15.65
C GLN A 134 -7.28 7.01 -16.99
N LEU A 135 -7.05 5.69 -16.96
CA LEU A 135 -6.80 4.88 -18.15
C LEU A 135 -7.88 3.82 -18.33
N SER A 136 -8.30 3.56 -19.56
CA SER A 136 -9.03 2.34 -19.91
C SER A 136 -8.16 1.09 -19.74
N GLU A 137 -8.76 -0.10 -19.69
CA GLU A 137 -8.00 -1.35 -19.60
C GLU A 137 -6.95 -1.51 -20.72
N PRO A 138 -7.25 -1.25 -22.01
CA PRO A 138 -6.25 -1.32 -23.08
C PRO A 138 -5.08 -0.35 -22.88
N GLU A 139 -5.37 0.87 -22.41
CA GLU A 139 -4.35 1.88 -22.12
C GLU A 139 -3.47 1.48 -20.92
N ALA A 140 -4.08 0.94 -19.87
CA ALA A 140 -3.35 0.42 -18.72
C ALA A 140 -2.42 -0.75 -19.11
N ARG A 141 -2.85 -1.64 -20.00
CA ARG A 141 -2.01 -2.72 -20.57
C ARG A 141 -0.84 -2.14 -21.36
N ARG A 142 -1.11 -1.17 -22.24
CA ARG A 142 -0.06 -0.47 -23.01
C ARG A 142 0.93 0.24 -22.10
N PHE A 143 0.49 0.84 -21.00
CA PHE A 143 1.40 1.46 -20.03
C PHE A 143 2.23 0.41 -19.28
N MET A 144 1.63 -0.72 -18.90
CA MET A 144 2.36 -1.83 -18.27
C MET A 144 3.47 -2.40 -19.17
N GLU A 145 3.21 -2.55 -20.47
CA GLU A 145 4.23 -2.97 -21.44
C GLU A 145 5.43 -2.01 -21.41
N ARG A 146 5.21 -0.69 -21.38
CA ARG A 146 6.30 0.29 -21.23
C ARG A 146 7.03 0.18 -19.89
N LEU A 147 6.34 -0.17 -18.80
CA LEU A 147 7.00 -0.40 -17.52
C LEU A 147 7.94 -1.61 -17.60
N THR A 148 7.56 -2.67 -18.33
CA THR A 148 8.43 -3.84 -18.54
C THR A 148 9.69 -3.53 -19.35
N GLU A 149 9.64 -2.52 -20.21
CA GLU A 149 10.78 -2.03 -21.00
C GLU A 149 11.69 -1.06 -20.20
N THR A 150 11.23 -0.58 -19.05
CA THR A 150 12.01 0.32 -18.20
C THR A 150 13.09 -0.46 -17.43
N ARG A 151 14.27 0.14 -17.21
CA ARG A 151 15.39 -0.50 -16.50
C ARG A 151 15.03 -1.05 -15.11
N SER A 152 14.16 -0.35 -14.38
CA SER A 152 13.66 -0.80 -13.07
C SER A 152 12.33 -0.11 -12.76
N ALA A 153 11.33 -0.88 -12.36
CA ALA A 153 10.06 -0.32 -11.92
C ALA A 153 9.41 -1.13 -10.80
N ALA A 154 8.77 -0.42 -9.88
CA ALA A 154 7.93 -0.98 -8.83
C ALA A 154 6.47 -0.73 -9.17
N VAL A 155 5.64 -1.78 -9.08
CA VAL A 155 4.22 -1.70 -9.40
C VAL A 155 3.41 -2.22 -8.23
N LEU A 156 2.50 -1.41 -7.73
CA LEU A 156 1.60 -1.73 -6.63
C LEU A 156 0.19 -1.88 -7.19
N PHE A 157 -0.50 -2.98 -6.91
CA PHE A 157 -1.86 -3.23 -7.39
C PHE A 157 -2.85 -3.18 -6.24
N PHE A 158 -3.76 -2.21 -6.24
CA PHE A 158 -4.77 -2.01 -5.20
C PHE A 158 -6.17 -2.13 -5.80
N GLY A 159 -6.88 -3.18 -5.40
CA GLY A 159 -8.17 -3.56 -6.00
C GLY A 159 -8.22 -5.05 -6.33
N GLN A 160 -9.41 -5.53 -6.67
CA GLN A 160 -9.77 -6.92 -6.96
C GLN A 160 -10.59 -7.05 -8.26
N GLY A 161 -10.69 -5.98 -9.05
CA GLY A 161 -11.35 -5.99 -10.35
C GLY A 161 -10.63 -6.90 -11.35
N THR A 162 -11.39 -7.46 -12.29
CA THR A 162 -10.89 -8.43 -13.27
C THR A 162 -9.77 -7.85 -14.14
N ALA A 163 -9.91 -6.60 -14.58
CA ALA A 163 -8.91 -5.91 -15.39
C ALA A 163 -7.57 -5.75 -14.63
N LEU A 164 -7.62 -5.25 -13.40
CA LEU A 164 -6.44 -5.06 -12.54
C LEU A 164 -5.77 -6.40 -12.23
N ASN A 165 -6.55 -7.42 -11.89
CA ASN A 165 -6.04 -8.77 -11.63
C ASN A 165 -5.36 -9.37 -12.87
N SER A 166 -5.96 -9.20 -14.05
CA SER A 166 -5.37 -9.66 -15.31
C SER A 166 -4.05 -8.94 -15.61
N LEU A 167 -3.98 -7.64 -15.31
CA LEU A 167 -2.76 -6.84 -15.46
C LEU A 167 -1.66 -7.31 -14.50
N ALA A 168 -2.00 -7.55 -13.23
CA ALA A 168 -1.06 -8.04 -12.23
C ALA A 168 -0.51 -9.44 -12.58
N VAL A 169 -1.37 -10.32 -13.09
CA VAL A 169 -0.96 -11.65 -13.56
C VAL A 169 -0.02 -11.55 -14.77
N ALA A 170 -0.36 -10.72 -15.76
CA ALA A 170 0.50 -10.50 -16.92
C ALA A 170 1.87 -9.93 -16.53
N ALA A 171 1.90 -8.94 -15.63
CA ALA A 171 3.13 -8.38 -15.10
C ALA A 171 3.98 -9.43 -14.36
N GLY A 172 3.35 -10.39 -13.66
CA GLY A 172 4.04 -11.47 -12.96
C GLY A 172 4.76 -12.47 -13.88
N TYR A 173 4.36 -12.55 -15.15
CA TYR A 173 5.04 -13.35 -16.17
C TYR A 173 6.11 -12.58 -16.95
N ALA A 174 6.19 -11.25 -16.80
CA ALA A 174 7.24 -10.47 -17.42
C ALA A 174 8.60 -10.82 -16.79
N ALA A 175 9.64 -10.92 -17.61
CA ALA A 175 11.01 -11.07 -17.09
C ALA A 175 11.35 -9.88 -16.18
N PRO A 176 12.19 -10.07 -15.12
CA PRO A 176 12.63 -8.96 -14.28
C PRO A 176 13.17 -7.82 -15.15
N PRO A 177 12.57 -6.63 -15.03
CA PRO A 177 13.02 -5.68 -14.00
C PRO A 177 11.92 -5.18 -13.06
N LEU A 178 10.73 -5.80 -13.08
CA LEU A 178 9.60 -5.37 -12.27
C LEU A 178 9.64 -5.95 -10.85
N LYS A 179 9.43 -5.10 -9.84
CA LYS A 179 8.98 -5.54 -8.51
C LYS A 179 7.49 -5.29 -8.37
N LEU A 180 6.75 -6.33 -8.06
CA LEU A 180 5.30 -6.26 -7.92
C LEU A 180 4.93 -6.35 -6.45
N PHE A 181 4.05 -5.46 -6.02
CA PHE A 181 3.38 -5.53 -4.74
C PHE A 181 1.88 -5.65 -4.98
N LYS A 182 1.28 -6.63 -4.32
CA LYS A 182 -0.16 -6.73 -4.21
C LYS A 182 -0.45 -6.90 -2.72
N PRO A 183 -1.21 -5.98 -2.09
CA PRO A 183 -1.61 -6.18 -0.70
C PRO A 183 -2.43 -7.46 -0.62
N PHE A 184 -2.25 -8.22 0.45
CA PHE A 184 -3.12 -9.34 0.71
C PHE A 184 -4.55 -8.83 0.87
N VAL A 185 -5.51 -9.53 0.25
CA VAL A 185 -6.93 -9.26 0.50
C VAL A 185 -7.17 -9.57 1.97
N THR A 186 -7.37 -8.53 2.77
CA THR A 186 -7.74 -8.74 4.16
C THR A 186 -9.25 -8.85 4.20
N GLU A 187 -9.74 -10.03 3.84
CA GLU A 187 -11.17 -10.34 3.87
C GLU A 187 -11.71 -10.24 5.30
N ARG A 188 -10.87 -10.53 6.31
CA ARG A 188 -11.22 -10.50 7.73
C ARG A 188 -10.15 -9.85 8.59
N LEU A 189 -10.56 -8.95 9.48
CA LEU A 189 -9.76 -8.35 10.55
C LEU A 189 -10.27 -8.79 11.92
N GLY A 190 -9.35 -8.98 12.85
CA GLY A 190 -9.69 -9.32 14.23
C GLY A 190 -9.73 -8.08 15.12
N ILE A 191 -10.77 -7.97 15.96
CA ILE A 191 -10.88 -6.95 17.01
C ILE A 191 -11.05 -7.65 18.36
N TRP A 192 -10.20 -7.32 19.32
CA TRP A 192 -10.43 -7.70 20.72
C TRP A 192 -11.11 -6.55 21.47
N ALA A 193 -12.41 -6.69 21.71
CA ALA A 193 -13.25 -5.73 22.45
C ALA A 193 -13.45 -6.15 23.92
N GLY A 194 -12.40 -6.73 24.54
CA GLY A 194 -12.36 -6.98 25.98
C GLY A 194 -12.05 -5.71 26.79
N ALA A 195 -11.63 -5.86 28.04
CA ALA A 195 -11.24 -4.72 28.88
C ALA A 195 -10.16 -3.85 28.19
N GLY A 196 -10.42 -2.55 28.08
CA GLY A 196 -9.55 -1.59 27.38
C GLY A 196 -9.74 -1.53 25.86
N GLY A 197 -10.81 -2.13 25.32
CA GLY A 197 -11.14 -2.16 23.89
C GLY A 197 -12.38 -1.34 23.55
N ASP A 198 -12.33 -0.02 23.79
CA ASP A 198 -13.36 0.93 23.35
C ASP A 198 -13.02 1.39 21.93
N TRP A 199 -13.65 0.75 20.94
CA TRP A 199 -13.31 0.93 19.52
C TRP A 199 -14.32 1.82 18.80
N ASP A 200 -13.83 2.71 17.94
CA ASP A 200 -14.66 3.44 16.98
C ASP A 200 -14.96 2.55 15.75
N TYR A 201 -16.07 1.82 15.82
CA TYR A 201 -16.49 0.91 14.76
C TYR A 201 -16.90 1.63 13.47
N GLU A 202 -17.38 2.87 13.54
CA GLU A 202 -17.72 3.65 12.35
C GLU A 202 -16.46 4.05 11.57
N THR A 203 -15.43 4.52 12.29
CA THR A 203 -14.13 4.82 11.69
C THR A 203 -13.49 3.56 11.09
N LEU A 204 -13.54 2.42 11.79
CA LEU A 204 -13.05 1.13 11.27
C LEU A 204 -13.78 0.72 9.98
N ALA A 205 -15.11 0.85 9.94
CA ALA A 205 -15.91 0.54 8.77
C ALA A 205 -15.56 1.45 7.59
N TRP A 206 -15.33 2.75 7.84
CA TRP A 206 -14.90 3.68 6.80
C TRP A 206 -13.48 3.41 6.31
N ALA A 207 -12.53 3.12 7.21
CA ALA A 207 -11.14 2.86 6.85
C ALA A 207 -11.01 1.55 6.05
N HIS A 208 -11.88 0.58 6.31
CA HIS A 208 -11.84 -0.76 5.70
C HIS A 208 -13.22 -1.21 5.20
N PRO A 209 -13.80 -0.52 4.19
CA PRO A 209 -15.20 -0.70 3.80
C PRO A 209 -15.53 -2.04 3.15
N CYS A 210 -14.52 -2.75 2.63
CA CYS A 210 -14.68 -4.09 2.03
C CYS A 210 -14.16 -5.22 2.92
N THR A 211 -13.87 -4.95 4.20
CA THR A 211 -13.32 -5.92 5.13
C THR A 211 -14.36 -6.33 6.16
N MET A 212 -14.46 -7.64 6.40
CA MET A 212 -15.24 -8.16 7.52
C MET A 212 -14.45 -8.04 8.82
N PHE A 213 -15.14 -7.75 9.91
CA PHE A 213 -14.52 -7.67 11.24
C PHE A 213 -15.08 -8.75 12.15
N ASP A 214 -14.18 -9.41 12.87
CA ASP A 214 -14.52 -10.35 13.92
C ASP A 214 -14.23 -9.74 15.29
N ILE A 215 -15.30 -9.45 16.02
CA ILE A 215 -15.22 -8.88 17.38
C ILE A 215 -15.24 -10.01 18.40
N TRP A 216 -14.17 -10.10 19.17
CA TRP A 216 -13.99 -11.05 20.28
C TRP A 216 -13.97 -10.33 21.62
N GLY A 217 -14.19 -11.06 22.72
CA GLY A 217 -13.98 -10.55 24.08
C GLY A 217 -15.05 -9.56 24.60
N ALA A 218 -16.00 -9.14 23.75
CA ALA A 218 -17.10 -8.26 24.13
C ALA A 218 -17.97 -8.89 25.23
N ARG A 219 -18.09 -8.19 26.37
CA ARG A 219 -18.84 -8.66 27.56
C ARG A 219 -20.34 -8.41 27.47
N GLU A 220 -20.77 -7.39 26.74
CA GLU A 220 -22.18 -6.99 26.60
C GLU A 220 -22.63 -7.02 25.14
N SER A 221 -23.95 -6.90 24.91
CA SER A 221 -24.47 -6.70 23.57
C SER A 221 -24.10 -5.29 23.08
N LEU A 222 -23.07 -5.17 22.23
CA LEU A 222 -22.77 -3.97 21.42
C LEU A 222 -23.96 -3.63 20.48
N PRO A 223 -24.83 -2.66 20.80
CA PRO A 223 -25.91 -2.28 19.89
C PRO A 223 -25.30 -1.59 18.65
N ASP A 224 -26.00 -1.66 17.52
CA ASP A 224 -25.72 -0.85 16.32
C ASP A 224 -24.35 -1.06 15.66
N LEU A 225 -23.90 -2.31 15.56
CA LEU A 225 -22.70 -2.64 14.78
C LEU A 225 -22.94 -2.46 13.27
N PRO A 226 -21.97 -1.92 12.51
CA PRO A 226 -22.06 -1.88 11.05
C PRO A 226 -22.16 -3.29 10.44
N LEU A 227 -22.73 -3.38 9.24
CA LEU A 227 -23.07 -4.66 8.58
C LEU A 227 -21.89 -5.63 8.41
N ASN A 228 -20.67 -5.11 8.26
CA ASN A 228 -19.46 -5.89 8.07
C ASN A 228 -18.83 -6.42 9.37
N PHE A 229 -19.50 -6.27 10.53
CA PHE A 229 -18.99 -6.74 11.82
C PHE A 229 -19.75 -7.98 12.29
N SER A 230 -19.01 -8.99 12.73
CA SER A 230 -19.54 -10.22 13.27
C SER A 230 -18.92 -10.51 14.64
N ARG A 231 -19.73 -11.03 15.57
CA ARG A 231 -19.22 -11.39 16.91
C ARG A 231 -18.75 -12.81 16.96
N LYS A 232 -17.68 -13.03 17.71
CA LYS A 232 -17.08 -14.33 17.99
C LYS A 232 -16.92 -14.51 19.50
N ARG A 233 -16.84 -15.76 19.93
CA ARG A 233 -16.69 -16.14 21.35
C ARG A 233 -15.37 -16.87 21.54
N GLY A 234 -14.71 -16.62 22.66
CA GLY A 234 -13.54 -17.37 23.12
C GLY A 234 -12.57 -16.49 23.89
N SER A 235 -11.41 -17.06 24.23
CA SER A 235 -10.35 -16.36 24.94
C SER A 235 -9.51 -15.50 23.98
N PHE A 236 -8.65 -14.66 24.55
CA PHE A 236 -7.68 -13.90 23.76
C PHE A 236 -6.70 -14.83 23.01
N GLU A 237 -6.36 -15.96 23.61
CA GLU A 237 -5.53 -16.96 22.94
C GLU A 237 -6.25 -17.62 21.76
N SER A 238 -7.55 -17.90 21.87
CA SER A 238 -8.35 -18.38 20.74
C SER A 238 -8.38 -17.36 19.60
N PHE A 239 -8.59 -16.09 19.93
CA PHE A 239 -8.57 -14.97 18.99
C PHE A 239 -7.25 -14.89 18.19
N LEU A 240 -6.09 -15.01 18.86
CA LEU A 240 -4.79 -14.98 18.20
C LEU A 240 -4.52 -16.20 17.29
N ARG A 241 -5.25 -17.31 17.47
CA ARG A 241 -5.11 -18.52 16.65
C ARG A 241 -5.93 -18.51 15.37
N GLU A 242 -6.85 -17.57 15.21
CA GLU A 242 -7.67 -17.43 14.00
C GLU A 242 -6.86 -17.03 12.76
N GLY A 243 -5.62 -16.54 12.92
CA GLY A 243 -4.72 -16.26 11.81
C GLY A 243 -5.06 -14.98 11.03
N TYR A 244 -5.68 -13.99 11.70
CA TYR A 244 -5.90 -12.68 11.11
C TYR A 244 -4.58 -12.02 10.69
N ARG A 245 -4.59 -11.33 9.54
CA ARG A 245 -3.41 -10.61 9.03
C ARG A 245 -3.13 -9.32 9.77
N ALA A 246 -4.19 -8.64 10.23
CA ALA A 246 -4.06 -7.54 11.16
C ALA A 246 -5.11 -7.60 12.27
N LEU A 247 -4.74 -7.02 13.41
CA LEU A 247 -5.49 -7.07 14.65
C LEU A 247 -5.65 -5.67 15.24
N TYR A 248 -6.83 -5.40 15.81
CA TYR A 248 -7.06 -4.30 16.72
C TYR A 248 -7.16 -4.86 18.15
N VAL A 249 -6.21 -4.49 19.00
CA VAL A 249 -6.11 -5.02 20.37
C VAL A 249 -5.82 -3.89 21.38
N PRO A 250 -6.30 -3.99 22.62
CA PRO A 250 -5.97 -3.01 23.66
C PRO A 250 -4.47 -2.87 23.86
N GLU A 251 -4.02 -1.69 24.28
CA GLU A 251 -2.60 -1.36 24.49
C GLU A 251 -1.87 -2.44 25.31
N ALA A 252 -2.49 -2.89 26.40
CA ALA A 252 -1.95 -3.91 27.30
C ALA A 252 -1.71 -5.29 26.65
N ARG A 253 -2.25 -5.52 25.44
CA ARG A 253 -2.18 -6.79 24.69
C ARG A 253 -1.41 -6.67 23.36
N LEU A 254 -0.88 -5.49 23.02
CA LEU A 254 -0.15 -5.28 21.75
C LEU A 254 1.06 -6.21 21.63
N MET A 255 1.88 -6.29 22.68
CA MET A 255 3.10 -7.12 22.66
C MET A 255 2.80 -8.61 22.53
N GLU A 256 1.66 -9.08 23.05
CA GLU A 256 1.22 -10.48 22.90
C GLU A 256 0.79 -10.81 21.46
N SER A 257 0.48 -9.79 20.66
CA SER A 257 0.03 -9.92 19.27
C SER A 257 1.19 -9.91 18.26
N VAL A 258 2.39 -9.49 18.69
CA VAL A 258 3.59 -9.49 17.86
C VAL A 258 3.92 -10.92 17.43
N GLY A 259 4.14 -11.13 16.12
CA GLY A 259 4.40 -12.44 15.54
C GLY A 259 3.14 -13.32 15.37
N ARG A 260 1.96 -12.84 15.77
CA ARG A 260 0.66 -13.51 15.51
C ARG A 260 -0.04 -12.94 14.29
N ALA A 261 0.17 -11.67 14.01
CA ALA A 261 -0.32 -10.97 12.82
C ALA A 261 0.81 -10.12 12.23
N ALA A 262 0.67 -9.73 10.97
CA ALA A 262 1.63 -8.83 10.32
C ALA A 262 1.54 -7.40 10.91
N LEU A 263 0.35 -7.00 11.35
CA LEU A 263 0.07 -5.69 11.93
C LEU A 263 -0.84 -5.83 13.16
N ALA A 264 -0.48 -5.15 14.25
CA ALA A 264 -1.34 -5.01 15.43
C ALA A 264 -1.47 -3.52 15.78
N LEU A 265 -2.70 -3.06 15.95
CA LEU A 265 -3.07 -1.67 16.15
C LEU A 265 -3.75 -1.49 17.50
N GLY A 266 -3.30 -0.48 18.24
CA GLY A 266 -3.85 -0.10 19.54
C GLY A 266 -5.05 0.84 19.42
N PRO A 267 -5.71 1.17 20.55
CA PRO A 267 -6.74 2.20 20.58
C PRO A 267 -6.26 3.54 20.00
N GLY A 268 -7.13 4.24 19.28
CA GLY A 268 -6.79 5.48 18.58
C GLY A 268 -6.10 5.27 17.23
N GLN A 269 -6.06 4.04 16.71
CA GLN A 269 -5.52 3.71 15.37
C GLN A 269 -6.60 3.21 14.39
N GLU A 270 -7.88 3.41 14.72
CA GLU A 270 -9.04 2.89 13.99
C GLU A 270 -9.08 3.38 12.54
N GLY A 271 -8.61 4.61 12.30
CA GLY A 271 -8.50 5.20 10.96
C GLY A 271 -7.09 5.15 10.38
N CYS A 272 -6.21 4.31 10.93
CA CYS A 272 -4.81 4.22 10.53
C CYS A 272 -4.48 2.84 9.94
N TRP A 273 -3.49 2.83 9.05
CA TRP A 273 -2.98 1.61 8.44
C TRP A 273 -1.47 1.69 8.19
N ALA A 274 -0.82 0.53 8.10
CA ALA A 274 0.54 0.40 7.64
C ALA A 274 0.67 -0.86 6.79
N CYS A 275 1.59 -0.86 5.84
CA CYS A 275 1.97 -2.04 5.06
C CYS A 275 3.39 -2.41 5.47
N PRO A 276 3.59 -3.30 6.47
CA PRO A 276 4.91 -3.63 7.00
C PRO A 276 5.91 -4.12 5.93
N GLU A 277 5.40 -4.73 4.85
CA GLU A 277 6.19 -5.21 3.73
C GLU A 277 6.62 -4.10 2.74
N LEU A 278 5.98 -2.93 2.79
CA LEU A 278 6.30 -1.79 1.95
C LEU A 278 7.19 -0.81 2.71
N THR A 279 8.50 -1.01 2.60
CA THR A 279 9.51 -0.04 3.01
C THR A 279 10.09 0.67 1.79
N THR A 280 10.89 1.72 1.98
CA THR A 280 11.64 2.33 0.87
C THR A 280 12.58 1.34 0.17
N ASP A 281 13.04 0.28 0.85
CA ASP A 281 13.92 -0.74 0.26
C ASP A 281 13.19 -1.63 -0.75
N PHE A 282 11.86 -1.77 -0.65
CA PHE A 282 11.06 -2.38 -1.72
C PHE A 282 11.34 -1.69 -3.06
N PHE A 283 11.52 -0.36 -3.02
CA PHE A 283 11.78 0.49 -4.18
C PHE A 283 13.28 0.66 -4.52
N ARG A 284 14.15 -0.23 -4.02
CA ARG A 284 15.55 -0.31 -4.49
C ARG A 284 15.70 -1.27 -5.66
N ALA A 285 16.39 -0.84 -6.69
CA ALA A 285 16.96 -1.71 -7.71
C ALA A 285 18.35 -2.17 -7.25
N GLU A 286 18.64 -3.46 -7.39
CA GLU A 286 19.91 -4.06 -6.99
C GLU A 286 20.52 -4.86 -8.14
N THR A 287 21.82 -4.70 -8.35
CA THR A 287 22.58 -5.54 -9.28
C THR A 287 23.81 -6.09 -8.57
N LEU A 288 24.08 -7.38 -8.78
CA LEU A 288 25.20 -8.08 -8.17
C LEU A 288 26.10 -8.66 -9.26
N ALA A 289 27.38 -8.33 -9.21
CA ALA A 289 28.42 -9.00 -9.97
C ALA A 289 29.26 -9.87 -9.02
N ILE A 290 29.57 -11.09 -9.45
CA ILE A 290 30.45 -12.02 -8.74
C ILE A 290 31.61 -12.37 -9.67
N GLY A 291 32.83 -12.21 -9.20
CA GLY A 291 34.05 -12.52 -9.96
C GLY A 291 35.06 -13.32 -9.15
N GLY A 292 35.84 -14.16 -9.82
CA GLY A 292 37.01 -14.81 -9.22
C GLY A 292 38.13 -13.81 -8.95
N TRP A 293 39.13 -14.22 -8.17
CA TRP A 293 40.36 -13.45 -8.04
C TRP A 293 41.12 -13.58 -9.36
N ASN A 294 41.47 -12.46 -9.98
CA ASN A 294 42.53 -12.47 -10.97
C ASN A 294 43.84 -12.47 -10.17
N GLU A 295 44.51 -13.62 -10.12
CA GLU A 295 45.96 -13.66 -9.85
C GLU A 295 46.72 -13.07 -11.05
#